data_AF-A0A3P7KR88-F1
#
_entry.id   AF-A0A3P7KR88-F1
#
_cell.length_a   1.000
_cell.length_b   1.000
_cell.length_c   1.000
_cell.angle_alpha   90.00
_cell.angle_beta   90.00
_cell.angle_gamma   90.00
#
_symmetry.space_group_name_H-M   'P 1'
#
loop_
_entity.id
_entity.type
_entity.pdbx_description
1 polymer ?
#
loop_
_entity_poly.entity_id
_entity_poly.type
_entity_poly.pdbx_seq_one_letter_code
_entity_poly.pdbx_strand_id
1 'polypeptide(L)'
;MWINMAITWSPNMPPIALMAWLTKEWRLFALVNGIVCIPGILFCLVFISESPRWLIHKGKIGAATDIMKNEFCRGKIGEEVESIVIRECELSHRADAKKRKYSIHHLFYSRKLATITIVLAFS
;
A
#
# COMPACT_ATOMS: atom_id res chain seq x y z
N MET A 1 -12.08 -9.41 5.72
CA MET A 1 -11.49 -9.22 4.39
C MET A 1 -12.25 -9.95 3.29
N TRP A 2 -13.12 -10.93 3.59
CA TRP A 2 -14.01 -11.63 2.63
C TRP A 2 -14.74 -10.72 1.65
N ILE A 3 -15.31 -9.60 2.10
CA ILE A 3 -15.95 -8.61 1.22
C ILE A 3 -14.93 -8.01 0.24
N ASN A 4 -13.72 -7.69 0.70
CA ASN A 4 -12.66 -7.15 -0.15
C ASN A 4 -12.11 -8.22 -1.11
N MET A 5 -11.99 -9.48 -0.65
CA MET A 5 -11.63 -10.59 -1.52
C MET A 5 -12.69 -10.86 -2.57
N ALA A 6 -13.97 -10.85 -2.21
CA ALA A 6 -15.07 -10.99 -3.15
C ALA A 6 -15.08 -9.82 -4.15
N ILE A 7 -15.02 -8.57 -3.71
CA ILE A 7 -15.09 -7.41 -4.59
C ILE A 7 -13.84 -7.29 -5.48
N THR A 8 -12.65 -7.62 -4.97
CA THR A 8 -11.41 -7.45 -5.73
C THR A 8 -11.10 -8.66 -6.61
N TRP A 9 -11.32 -9.89 -6.12
CA TRP A 9 -10.98 -11.10 -6.87
C TRP A 9 -12.13 -11.61 -7.73
N SER A 10 -13.39 -11.49 -7.31
CA SER A 10 -14.52 -12.02 -8.09
C SER A 10 -14.64 -11.38 -9.48
N PRO A 11 -14.48 -10.07 -9.67
CA PRO A 11 -14.56 -9.46 -11.01
C PRO A 11 -13.36 -9.79 -11.90
N ASN A 12 -12.22 -10.13 -11.33
CA ASN A 12 -11.00 -10.45 -12.09
C ASN A 12 -11.02 -11.88 -12.67
N MET A 13 -11.79 -12.78 -12.07
CA MET A 13 -11.84 -14.19 -12.51
C MET A 13 -12.47 -14.39 -13.90
N PRO A 14 -13.62 -13.78 -14.26
CA PRO A 14 -14.21 -13.96 -15.58
C PRO A 14 -13.33 -13.48 -16.74
N PRO A 15 -12.68 -12.30 -16.70
CA PRO A 15 -11.72 -11.88 -17.73
C PRO A 15 -10.54 -12.83 -17.88
N ILE A 16 -9.99 -13.32 -16.76
CA ILE A 16 -8.88 -14.27 -16.76
C ILE A 16 -9.31 -15.61 -17.38
N ALA A 17 -10.51 -16.09 -17.06
CA ALA A 17 -11.07 -17.31 -17.64
C ALA A 17 -11.32 -17.17 -19.15
N LEU A 18 -11.82 -16.01 -19.60
CA LEU A 18 -12.00 -15.70 -21.02
C LEU A 18 -10.65 -15.68 -21.77
N MET A 19 -9.63 -15.05 -21.18
CA MET A 19 -8.28 -15.04 -21.72
C MET A 19 -7.72 -16.46 -21.84
N ALA A 20 -7.88 -17.29 -20.80
CA ALA A 20 -7.42 -18.68 -20.82
C ALA A 20 -8.10 -19.50 -21.94
N TRP A 21 -9.42 -19.32 -22.12
CA TRP A 21 -10.18 -19.98 -23.19
C TRP A 21 -9.72 -19.57 -24.59
N LEU A 22 -9.39 -18.29 -24.79
CA LEU A 22 -8.89 -17.76 -26.07
C LEU A 22 -7.49 -18.28 -26.41
N THR A 23 -6.57 -18.29 -25.43
CA THR A 23 -5.17 -18.61 -25.70
C THR A 23 -4.88 -20.10 -25.90
N LYS A 24 -5.71 -21.01 -25.34
CA LYS A 24 -5.62 -22.49 -25.38
C LYS A 24 -4.28 -23.13 -24.94
N GLU A 25 -3.18 -22.38 -24.97
CA GLU A 25 -1.84 -22.74 -24.53
C GLU A 25 -1.45 -21.91 -23.30
N TRP A 26 -0.86 -22.58 -22.30
CA TRP A 26 -0.46 -21.97 -21.05
C TRP A 26 0.69 -20.95 -21.21
N ARG A 27 1.57 -21.16 -22.21
CA ARG A 27 2.72 -20.27 -22.47
C ARG A 27 2.27 -18.92 -23.01
N LEU A 28 1.33 -18.95 -23.97
CA LEU A 28 0.75 -17.75 -24.54
C LEU A 28 -0.07 -17.00 -23.48
N PHE A 29 -0.84 -17.72 -22.66
CA PHE A 29 -1.57 -17.14 -21.54
C PHE A 29 -0.67 -16.37 -20.56
N ALA A 30 0.45 -16.96 -20.13
CA ALA A 30 1.39 -16.31 -19.22
C ALA A 30 2.01 -15.04 -19.82
N LEU A 31 2.33 -15.06 -21.12
CA LEU A 31 2.89 -13.91 -21.84
C LEU A 31 1.85 -12.78 -21.96
N VAL A 32 0.62 -13.09 -22.34
CA VAL A 32 -0.46 -12.09 -22.46
C VAL A 32 -0.79 -11.48 -21.09
N ASN A 33 -0.84 -12.29 -20.04
CA ASN A 33 -1.05 -11.80 -18.67
C ASN A 33 0.05 -10.80 -18.26
N GLY A 34 1.32 -11.12 -18.53
CA GLY A 34 2.44 -10.22 -18.29
C GLY A 34 2.31 -8.89 -19.03
N ILE A 35 1.90 -8.91 -20.31
CA ILE A 35 1.70 -7.70 -21.12
C ILE A 35 0.56 -6.83 -20.56
N VAL A 36 -0.54 -7.42 -20.12
CA VAL A 36 -1.68 -6.70 -19.54
C VAL A 36 -1.31 -5.96 -18.26
N CYS A 37 -0.30 -6.45 -17.51
CA CYS A 37 0.19 -5.78 -16.31
C CYS A 37 1.04 -4.54 -16.59
N ILE A 38 1.71 -4.45 -17.74
CA ILE A 38 2.61 -3.33 -18.11
C ILE A 38 1.92 -1.95 -18.04
N PRO A 39 0.75 -1.72 -18.66
CA PRO A 39 0.09 -0.42 -18.59
C PRO A 39 -0.33 -0.05 -17.16
N GLY A 40 -0.70 -1.03 -16.33
CA GLY A 40 -1.02 -0.82 -14.92
C GLY A 40 0.20 -0.34 -14.13
N ILE A 41 1.35 -0.98 -14.34
CA ILE A 41 2.62 -0.58 -13.70
C ILE A 41 3.01 0.83 -14.15
N LEU A 42 2.95 1.11 -15.45
CA LEU A 42 3.28 2.42 -15.99
C LEU A 42 2.36 3.51 -15.42
N PHE A 43 1.07 3.23 -15.32
CA PHE A 43 0.10 4.15 -14.72
C PHE A 43 0.42 4.42 -13.25
N CYS A 44 0.68 3.38 -12.45
CA CYS A 44 1.06 3.53 -11.05
C CYS A 44 2.33 4.36 -10.90
N LEU A 45 3.36 4.15 -11.73
CA LEU A 45 4.61 4.89 -11.63
C LEU A 45 4.48 6.38 -12.01
N VAL A 46 3.58 6.71 -12.94
CA VAL A 46 3.42 8.09 -13.44
C VAL A 46 2.43 8.90 -12.62
N PHE A 47 1.33 8.28 -12.17
CA PHE A 47 0.22 9.01 -11.54
C PHE A 47 0.15 8.87 -10.02
N ILE A 48 0.71 7.81 -9.44
CA ILE A 48 0.65 7.62 -8.00
C ILE A 48 1.88 8.28 -7.37
N SER A 49 1.63 9.43 -6.75
CA SER A 49 2.59 10.04 -5.85
C SER A 49 2.94 9.08 -4.71
N GLU A 50 4.22 8.99 -4.39
CA GLU A 50 4.72 8.18 -3.28
C GLU A 50 4.01 8.53 -1.96
N SER A 51 3.83 7.53 -1.10
CA SER A 51 3.05 7.75 0.12
C SER A 51 3.73 8.81 1.01
N PRO A 52 3.00 9.82 1.51
CA PRO A 52 3.59 10.88 2.32
C PRO A 52 4.23 10.32 3.60
N ARG A 53 3.68 9.23 4.16
CA ARG A 53 4.27 8.53 5.32
C ARG A 53 5.64 7.92 5.03
N TRP A 54 5.84 7.35 3.84
CA TRP A 54 7.14 6.81 3.44
C TRP A 54 8.19 7.92 3.30
N LEU A 55 7.79 9.06 2.72
CA LEU A 55 8.66 10.24 2.59
C LEU A 55 9.06 10.81 3.96
N ILE A 56 8.12 10.87 4.92
CA ILE A 56 8.39 11.27 6.31
C ILE A 56 9.44 10.33 6.95
N HIS A 57 9.26 9.01 6.81
CA HIS A 57 10.19 8.03 7.37
C HIS A 57 11.57 8.04 6.66
N LYS A 58 11.64 8.48 5.41
CA LYS A 58 12.90 8.71 4.67
C LYS A 58 13.58 10.04 5.02
N GLY A 59 12.99 10.87 5.88
CA GLY A 59 13.50 12.19 6.24
C GLY A 59 13.29 13.27 5.16
N LYS A 60 12.51 12.98 4.11
CA LYS A 60 12.20 13.92 3.02
C LYS A 60 10.93 14.72 3.36
N ILE A 61 11.02 15.55 4.38
CA ILE A 61 9.87 16.29 4.94
C ILE A 61 9.30 17.29 3.92
N GLY A 62 10.14 18.01 3.18
CA GLY A 62 9.69 18.98 2.17
C GLY A 62 8.84 18.34 1.07
N ALA A 63 9.31 17.22 0.50
CA ALA A 63 8.55 16.48 -0.51
C ALA A 63 7.22 15.90 0.03
N ALA A 64 7.19 15.50 1.31
CA ALA A 64 5.97 15.03 1.94
C ALA A 64 4.94 16.17 2.10
N THR A 65 5.38 17.36 2.52
CA THR A 65 4.54 18.55 2.64
C THR A 65 4.00 18.98 1.28
N ASP A 66 4.83 18.95 0.22
CA ASP A 66 4.42 19.32 -1.13
C ASP A 66 3.33 18.38 -1.68
N ILE A 67 3.52 17.05 -1.54
CA ILE A 67 2.52 16.06 -1.96
C ILE A 67 1.24 16.21 -1.14
N MET A 68 1.35 16.42 0.18
CA MET A 68 0.17 16.59 1.03
C MET A 68 -0.59 17.88 0.71
N LYS A 69 0.11 18.96 0.38
CA LYS A 69 -0.49 20.23 -0.04
C LYS A 69 -1.17 20.12 -1.41
N ASN A 70 -0.56 19.40 -2.35
CA ASN A 70 -1.08 19.18 -3.70
C ASN A 70 -2.33 18.28 -3.69
N GLU A 71 -2.26 17.12 -3.04
CA GLU A 71 -3.32 16.11 -3.09
C GLU A 71 -4.47 16.40 -2.12
N PHE A 72 -4.19 16.90 -0.92
CA PHE A 72 -5.21 17.01 0.14
C PHE A 72 -5.70 18.43 0.40
N CYS A 73 -4.82 19.43 0.31
CA CYS A 73 -5.16 20.77 0.83
C CYS A 73 -5.49 21.83 -0.22
N ARG A 74 -5.39 21.52 -1.53
CA ARG A 74 -5.69 22.44 -2.65
C ARG A 74 -5.27 23.90 -2.36
N GLY A 75 -4.07 24.07 -1.78
CA GLY A 75 -3.45 25.37 -1.50
C GLY A 75 -3.94 26.18 -0.30
N LYS A 76 -4.94 25.74 0.50
CA LYS A 76 -5.55 26.60 1.54
C LYS A 76 -4.91 26.56 2.93
N ILE A 77 -4.13 25.53 3.25
CA ILE A 77 -3.72 25.22 4.63
C ILE A 77 -2.21 24.87 4.67
N GLY A 78 -1.36 25.65 3.99
CA GLY A 78 0.05 25.30 3.80
C GLY A 78 0.87 25.19 5.09
N GLU A 79 0.67 26.14 6.02
CA GLU A 79 1.50 26.27 7.22
C GLU A 79 1.11 25.28 8.34
N GLU A 80 -0.20 25.02 8.50
CA GLU A 80 -0.69 24.04 9.46
C GLU A 80 -0.30 22.60 9.03
N VAL A 81 -0.34 22.32 7.73
CA VAL A 81 0.11 21.04 7.14
C VAL A 81 1.57 20.78 7.46
N GLU A 82 2.45 21.76 7.27
CA GLU A 82 3.87 21.62 7.55
C GLU A 82 4.13 21.30 9.03
N SER A 83 3.44 22.00 9.95
CA SER A 83 3.54 21.74 11.39
C SER A 83 3.08 20.32 11.77
N ILE A 84 2.05 19.81 11.10
CA ILE A 84 1.54 18.44 11.31
C ILE A 84 2.55 17.42 10.78
N VAL A 85 3.13 17.61 9.60
CA VAL A 85 4.14 16.70 9.03
C VAL A 85 5.36 16.63 9.94
N ILE A 86 5.85 17.77 10.43
CA ILE A 86 7.00 17.83 11.35
C ILE A 86 6.69 17.09 12.65
N ARG A 87 5.50 17.31 13.23
CA ARG A 87 5.07 16.62 14.45
C ARG A 87 4.98 15.10 14.25
N GLU A 88 4.37 14.65 13.16
CA GLU A 88 4.29 13.23 12.81
C GLU A 88 5.67 12.61 12.51
N CYS A 89 6.58 13.40 11.94
CA CYS A 89 7.98 13.00 11.73
C CYS A 89 8.70 12.78 13.06
N GLU A 90 8.56 13.70 14.03
CA GLU A 90 9.13 13.55 15.35
C GLU A 90 8.54 12.34 16.10
N LEU A 91 7.23 12.14 16.03
CA LEU A 91 6.57 10.98 16.63
C LEU A 91 7.05 9.67 16.00
N SER A 92 7.19 9.63 14.68
CA SER A 92 7.73 8.48 13.96
C SER A 92 9.18 8.19 14.36
N HIS A 93 10.04 9.22 14.41
CA HIS A 93 11.43 9.07 14.88
C HIS A 93 11.52 8.61 16.34
N ARG A 94 10.68 9.16 17.24
CA ARG A 94 10.63 8.72 18.65
C ARG A 94 10.13 7.28 18.77
N ALA A 95 9.21 6.86 17.91
CA ALA A 95 8.75 5.48 17.85
C ALA A 95 9.86 4.57 17.32
N ASP A 96 10.56 4.96 16.25
CA ASP A 96 11.67 4.20 15.66
C ASP A 96 12.87 4.08 16.60
N ALA A 97 13.23 5.14 17.33
CA ALA A 97 14.25 5.11 18.37
C ALA A 97 13.90 4.13 19.52
N LYS A 98 12.60 3.89 19.75
CA LYS A 98 12.09 2.92 20.72
C LYS A 98 11.84 1.54 20.13
N LYS A 99 11.91 1.36 18.81
CA LYS A 99 11.59 0.07 18.16
C LYS A 99 12.70 -0.93 18.45
N ARG A 100 12.31 -2.04 19.08
CA ARG A 100 13.13 -3.26 19.18
C ARG A 100 13.03 -4.04 17.87
N LYS A 101 14.04 -4.84 17.53
CA LYS A 101 13.96 -5.76 16.39
C LYS A 101 12.91 -6.83 16.70
N TYR A 102 11.74 -6.74 16.09
CA TYR A 102 10.68 -7.73 16.25
C TYR A 102 10.88 -8.86 15.23
N SER A 103 10.90 -10.10 15.72
CA SER A 103 10.80 -11.31 14.89
C SER A 103 9.35 -11.80 14.81
N ILE A 104 9.04 -12.62 13.81
CA ILE A 104 7.69 -13.17 13.52
C ILE A 104 7.10 -13.86 14.76
N HIS A 105 7.92 -14.51 15.57
CA HIS A 105 7.48 -15.18 16.80
C HIS A 105 6.85 -14.23 17.84
N HIS A 106 7.24 -12.95 17.85
CA HIS A 106 6.66 -11.96 18.77
C HIS A 106 5.20 -11.61 18.43
N LEU A 107 4.77 -11.89 17.20
CA LEU A 107 3.38 -11.68 16.76
C LEU A 107 2.41 -12.58 17.54
N PHE A 108 2.85 -13.80 17.86
CA PHE A 108 2.05 -14.81 18.57
C PHE A 108 2.29 -14.83 20.08
N TYR A 109 3.26 -14.06 20.58
CA TYR A 109 3.59 -14.01 22.00
C TYR A 109 2.52 -13.27 22.84
N SER A 110 1.91 -12.22 22.28
CA SER A 110 0.84 -11.47 22.96
C SER A 110 -0.53 -11.98 22.52
N ARG A 111 -1.38 -12.38 23.47
CA ARG A 111 -2.73 -12.91 23.18
C ARG A 111 -3.59 -11.97 22.35
N LYS A 112 -3.51 -10.65 22.59
CA LYS A 112 -4.25 -9.65 21.80
C LYS A 112 -3.80 -9.65 20.33
N LEU A 113 -2.49 -9.69 20.11
CA LEU A 113 -1.89 -9.66 18.78
C LEU A 113 -2.11 -10.99 18.05
N ALA A 114 -2.04 -12.10 18.76
CA ALA A 114 -2.38 -13.43 18.27
C ALA A 114 -3.85 -13.50 17.82
N THR A 115 -4.80 -12.99 18.62
CA THR A 115 -6.22 -12.95 18.21
C THR A 115 -6.42 -12.10 16.96
N ILE A 116 -5.80 -10.92 16.87
CA ILE A 116 -5.89 -10.08 15.67
C ILE A 116 -5.29 -10.80 14.45
N THR A 117 -4.15 -11.47 14.62
CA THR A 117 -3.47 -12.20 13.54
C THR A 117 -4.30 -13.40 13.08
N ILE A 118 -4.90 -14.15 14.01
CA ILE A 118 -5.80 -15.27 13.71
C ILE A 118 -7.05 -14.75 13.02
N VAL A 119 -7.69 -13.71 13.55
CA VAL A 119 -8.86 -13.10 12.91
C VAL A 119 -8.52 -12.60 11.52
N LEU A 120 -7.36 -11.96 11.32
CA LEU A 120 -6.91 -11.52 10.00
C LEU A 120 -6.62 -12.70 9.05
N ALA A 121 -6.11 -13.82 9.54
CA ALA A 121 -5.82 -14.99 8.73
C ALA A 121 -7.08 -15.74 8.27
N PHE A 122 -8.15 -15.69 9.07
CA PHE A 122 -9.44 -16.33 8.77
C PHE A 122 -10.49 -15.36 8.17
N SER A 123 -10.25 -14.04 8.21
CA SER A 123 -11.13 -13.00 7.65
C SER A 123 -10.76 -12.63 6.23
#